data_AF-A0A1C3ND21-F1
#
_entry.id   AF-A0A1C3ND21-F1
#
_cell.length_a   1.000
_cell.length_b   1.000
_cell.length_c   1.000
_cell.angle_alpha   90.00
_cell.angle_beta   90.00
_cell.angle_gamma   90.00
#
_symmetry.space_group_name_H-M   'P 1'
#
loop_
_entity.id
_entity.type
_entity.pdbx_description
1 polymer ?
#
loop_
_entity_poly.entity_id
_entity_poly.type
_entity_poly.pdbx_seq_one_letter_code
_entity_poly.pdbx_strand_id
1 'polypeptide(L)'
;MPGKTRSPVLHLVVCGTGPAAELAPFITACQDLCWQVHVITTPEAAGREDHARLADLTHHPVRPDERAEALHPLPPADAFAVAPASFDLVNRWAYGFNDSLALRLLNEATAVGLPVVAVPAPEPALARHPAFAESLERLRHWGVTVTAPAVGHPGPWEAAARVVSTWTRFARVPAQPSPERARDAEDLATQPG
;
A
#
# COMPACT_ATOMS: atom_id res chain seq x y z
N MET A 1 -15.24 -21.20 -20.35
CA MET A 1 -13.91 -21.27 -19.71
C MET A 1 -14.01 -20.51 -18.40
N PRO A 2 -13.81 -21.12 -17.21
CA PRO A 2 -13.72 -20.34 -15.98
C PRO A 2 -12.57 -19.34 -16.12
N GLY A 3 -12.86 -18.06 -15.91
CA GLY A 3 -11.89 -16.98 -16.07
C GLY A 3 -10.65 -17.21 -15.21
N LYS A 4 -9.47 -16.99 -15.77
CA LYS A 4 -8.20 -17.13 -15.06
C LYS A 4 -8.22 -16.14 -13.88
N THR A 5 -8.19 -16.62 -12.64
CA THR A 5 -8.05 -15.76 -11.46
C THR A 5 -6.59 -15.38 -11.31
N ARG A 6 -6.30 -14.10 -11.08
CA ARG A 6 -4.94 -13.65 -10.74
C ARG A 6 -4.78 -13.53 -9.23
N SER A 7 -3.53 -13.59 -8.75
CA SER A 7 -3.23 -13.21 -7.38
C SER A 7 -3.55 -11.73 -7.16
N PRO A 8 -4.16 -11.36 -6.03
CA PRO A 8 -4.41 -9.95 -5.71
C PRO A 8 -3.10 -9.22 -5.39
N VAL A 9 -3.07 -7.93 -5.68
CA VAL A 9 -1.90 -7.05 -5.53
C VAL A 9 -2.10 -6.17 -4.30
N LEU A 10 -1.13 -6.21 -3.39
CA LEU A 10 -1.05 -5.34 -2.22
C LEU A 10 0.07 -4.32 -2.45
N HIS A 11 -0.29 -3.04 -2.48
CA HIS A 11 0.71 -1.97 -2.40
C HIS A 11 1.05 -1.70 -0.94
N LEU A 12 2.31 -1.94 -0.57
CA LEU A 12 2.84 -1.70 0.77
C LEU A 12 3.64 -0.39 0.77
N VAL A 13 3.06 0.68 1.32
CA VAL A 13 3.72 1.96 1.54
C VAL A 13 4.49 1.92 2.86
N VAL A 14 5.79 2.18 2.80
CA VAL A 14 6.74 2.08 3.93
C VAL A 14 7.33 3.46 4.22
N CYS A 15 7.06 4.00 5.41
CA CYS A 15 7.73 5.19 5.92
C CYS A 15 9.02 4.85 6.66
N GLY A 16 9.99 5.77 6.63
CA GLY A 16 11.29 5.63 7.31
C GLY A 16 11.25 5.78 8.82
N THR A 17 10.53 4.89 9.51
CA THR A 17 10.40 4.88 10.98
C THR A 17 11.07 3.62 11.57
N GLY A 18 11.42 3.64 12.86
CA GLY A 18 12.15 2.53 13.51
C GLY A 18 11.58 1.13 13.25
N PRO A 19 10.24 0.90 13.34
CA PRO A 19 9.65 -0.41 13.09
C PRO A 19 9.83 -0.96 11.65
N ALA A 20 10.19 -0.15 10.67
CA ALA A 20 10.28 -0.60 9.28
C ALA A 20 11.29 -1.75 9.05
N ALA A 21 12.33 -1.86 9.89
CA ALA A 21 13.28 -2.96 9.87
C ALA A 21 12.61 -4.35 10.09
N GLU A 22 11.47 -4.39 10.79
CA GLU A 22 10.77 -5.60 11.20
C GLU A 22 9.61 -5.98 10.26
N LEU A 23 9.57 -5.47 9.02
CA LEU A 23 8.47 -5.74 8.09
C LEU A 23 8.42 -7.16 7.51
N ALA A 24 9.50 -7.94 7.64
CA ALA A 24 9.57 -9.25 7.00
C ALA A 24 8.42 -10.21 7.39
N PRO A 25 8.07 -10.38 8.68
CA PRO A 25 6.91 -11.19 9.08
C PRO A 25 5.58 -10.70 8.50
N PHE A 26 5.39 -9.39 8.35
CA PHE A 26 4.19 -8.83 7.73
C PHE A 26 4.09 -9.23 6.25
N ILE A 27 5.20 -9.04 5.52
CA ILE A 27 5.27 -9.34 4.09
C ILE A 27 5.03 -10.83 3.86
N THR A 28 5.69 -11.71 4.63
CA THR A 28 5.50 -13.16 4.55
C THR A 28 4.05 -13.55 4.85
N ALA A 29 3.43 -13.00 5.89
CA ALA A 29 2.02 -13.29 6.20
C ALA A 29 1.07 -12.88 5.07
N CYS A 30 1.32 -11.76 4.39
CA CYS A 30 0.56 -11.35 3.21
C CYS A 30 0.78 -12.30 2.02
N GLN A 31 2.02 -12.75 1.79
CA GLN A 31 2.36 -13.71 0.73
C GLN A 31 1.74 -15.09 0.98
N ASP A 32 1.69 -15.56 2.24
CA ASP A 32 1.01 -16.80 2.63
C ASP A 32 -0.50 -16.76 2.34
N LEU A 33 -1.08 -15.55 2.34
CA LEU A 33 -2.45 -15.27 1.90
C LEU A 33 -2.58 -15.06 0.38
N CYS A 34 -1.53 -15.38 -0.39
CA CYS A 34 -1.42 -15.27 -1.84
C CYS A 34 -1.43 -13.83 -2.41
N TRP A 35 -1.12 -12.82 -1.60
CA TRP A 35 -0.97 -11.45 -2.11
C TRP A 35 0.39 -11.24 -2.78
N GLN A 36 0.40 -10.57 -3.93
CA GLN A 36 1.60 -10.02 -4.55
C GLN A 36 1.91 -8.67 -3.89
N VAL A 37 2.98 -8.61 -3.12
CA VAL A 37 3.34 -7.41 -2.34
C VAL A 37 4.30 -6.55 -3.14
N HIS A 38 3.88 -5.33 -3.48
CA HIS A 38 4.74 -4.32 -4.11
C HIS A 38 5.05 -3.21 -3.11
N VAL A 39 6.33 -3.02 -2.80
CA VAL A 39 6.77 -2.05 -1.82
C VAL A 39 6.98 -0.69 -2.47
N ILE A 40 6.39 0.36 -1.88
CA ILE A 40 6.66 1.76 -2.17
C ILE A 40 7.32 2.39 -0.94
N THR A 41 8.51 2.94 -1.06
CA THR A 41 9.21 3.62 0.04
C THR A 41 9.03 5.13 -0.07
N THR A 42 8.59 5.79 1.00
CA THR A 42 8.43 7.26 1.01
C THR A 42 9.79 7.96 0.94
N PRO A 43 9.87 9.26 0.59
CA PRO A 43 11.15 9.96 0.52
C PRO A 43 11.93 9.93 1.85
N GLU A 44 11.24 9.90 2.99
CA GLU A 44 11.86 9.82 4.32
C GLU A 44 12.43 8.42 4.63
N ALA A 45 11.98 7.39 3.91
CA ALA A 45 12.51 6.03 4.01
C ALA A 45 13.78 5.83 3.16
N ALA A 46 14.09 6.77 2.25
CA ALA A 46 15.24 6.67 1.37
C ALA A 46 16.54 6.57 2.18
N GLY A 47 17.31 5.51 1.91
CA GLY A 47 18.59 5.25 2.59
C GLY A 47 18.47 4.68 4.02
N ARG A 48 17.25 4.48 4.53
CA ARG A 48 17.00 3.80 5.82
C ARG A 48 16.61 2.33 5.65
N GLU A 49 15.91 2.03 4.55
CA GLU A 49 15.46 0.68 4.24
C GLU A 49 16.47 -0.09 3.39
N ASP A 50 16.64 -1.38 3.70
CA ASP A 50 17.39 -2.32 2.87
C ASP A 50 16.52 -2.74 1.67
N HIS A 51 16.56 -1.92 0.62
CA HIS A 51 15.80 -2.14 -0.61
C HIS A 51 16.15 -3.49 -1.28
N ALA A 52 17.39 -3.95 -1.17
CA ALA A 52 17.80 -5.23 -1.75
C ALA A 52 17.12 -6.39 -1.01
N ARG A 53 17.15 -6.37 0.32
CA ARG A 53 16.47 -7.38 1.15
C ARG A 53 14.96 -7.39 0.92
N LEU A 54 14.34 -6.21 0.81
CA LEU A 54 12.89 -6.10 0.54
C LEU A 54 12.55 -6.59 -0.88
N ALA A 55 13.39 -6.32 -1.87
CA ALA A 55 13.21 -6.82 -3.22
C ALA A 55 13.36 -8.34 -3.29
N ASP A 56 14.35 -8.90 -2.61
CA ASP A 56 14.55 -10.36 -2.52
C ASP A 56 13.35 -11.04 -1.85
N LEU A 57 12.85 -10.46 -0.76
CA LEU A 57 11.71 -10.98 -0.01
C LEU A 57 10.40 -10.92 -0.81
N THR A 58 10.17 -9.84 -1.56
CA THR A 58 8.92 -9.66 -2.32
C THR A 58 8.98 -10.25 -3.72
N HIS A 59 10.16 -10.59 -4.22
CA HIS A 59 10.43 -10.94 -5.62
C HIS A 59 10.06 -9.83 -6.61
N HIS A 60 9.95 -8.59 -6.13
CA HIS A 60 9.57 -7.41 -6.89
C HIS A 60 10.48 -6.23 -6.53
N PRO A 61 10.84 -5.36 -7.49
CA PRO A 61 11.67 -4.20 -7.18
C PRO A 61 10.93 -3.26 -6.22
N VAL A 62 11.64 -2.79 -5.18
CA VAL A 62 11.15 -1.70 -4.32
C VAL A 62 11.04 -0.43 -5.14
N ARG A 63 9.89 0.25 -5.04
CA ARG A 63 9.61 1.50 -5.73
C ARG A 63 9.90 2.68 -4.79
N PRO A 64 11.03 3.39 -4.95
CA PRO A 64 11.21 4.65 -4.24
C PRO A 64 10.21 5.69 -4.76
N ASP A 65 9.72 6.53 -3.85
CA ASP A 65 8.90 7.70 -4.13
C ASP A 65 9.78 8.80 -4.74
N GLU A 66 10.15 8.60 -6.00
CA GLU A 66 10.91 9.56 -6.80
C GLU A 66 9.97 10.32 -7.75
N ARG A 67 10.36 11.55 -8.09
CA ARG A 67 9.63 12.36 -9.07
C ARG A 67 9.77 11.83 -10.50
N ALA A 68 10.79 11.02 -10.78
CA ALA A 68 11.02 10.47 -12.11
C ALA A 68 10.00 9.39 -12.44
N GLU A 69 9.54 9.37 -13.69
CA GLU A 69 8.68 8.29 -14.18
C GLU A 69 9.42 6.96 -14.08
N ALA A 70 8.78 6.00 -13.44
CA ALA A 70 9.30 4.65 -13.31
C ALA A 70 9.36 3.97 -14.68
N LEU A 71 10.52 3.38 -15.03
CA LEU A 71 10.70 2.56 -16.24
C LEU A 71 9.72 1.37 -16.33
N HIS A 72 9.17 0.96 -15.19
CA HIS A 72 8.19 -0.12 -15.12
C HIS A 72 6.99 0.35 -14.30
N PRO A 73 5.76 0.38 -14.86
CA PRO A 73 4.58 0.76 -14.10
C PRO A 73 4.32 -0.27 -12.98
N LEU A 74 3.82 0.21 -11.84
CA LEU A 74 3.30 -0.67 -10.80
C LEU A 74 2.02 -1.36 -11.33
N PRO A 75 1.80 -2.64 -11.02
CA PRO A 75 0.52 -3.27 -11.35
C PRO A 75 -0.62 -2.57 -10.57
N PRO A 76 -1.86 -2.60 -11.10
CA PRO A 76 -3.00 -2.06 -10.37
C PRO A 76 -3.16 -2.76 -9.02
N ALA A 77 -3.28 -1.96 -7.95
CA ALA A 77 -3.47 -2.47 -6.60
C ALA A 77 -4.93 -2.88 -6.36
N ASP A 78 -5.10 -3.97 -5.60
CA ASP A 78 -6.42 -4.41 -5.10
C ASP A 78 -6.64 -3.97 -3.65
N ALA A 79 -5.56 -3.66 -2.92
CA ALA A 79 -5.58 -3.09 -1.58
C ALA A 79 -4.27 -2.38 -1.26
N PHE A 80 -4.27 -1.61 -0.17
CA PHE A 80 -3.10 -0.91 0.34
C PHE A 80 -2.83 -1.25 1.81
N ALA A 81 -1.55 -1.33 2.14
CA ALA A 81 -1.06 -1.31 3.52
C ALA A 81 -0.08 -0.15 3.68
N VAL A 82 -0.27 0.69 4.69
CA VAL A 82 0.69 1.72 5.09
C VAL A 82 1.31 1.28 6.41
N ALA A 83 2.48 0.67 6.33
CA ALA A 83 3.11 0.00 7.45
C ALA A 83 4.63 0.09 7.34
N PRO A 84 5.29 0.86 8.22
CA PRO A 84 4.72 1.83 9.16
C PRO A 84 4.20 3.11 8.50
N ALA A 85 3.21 3.76 9.12
CA ALA A 85 2.65 5.07 8.72
C ALA A 85 3.16 6.18 9.65
N SER A 86 4.07 7.03 9.17
CA SER A 86 4.65 8.13 9.97
C SER A 86 3.62 9.23 10.28
N PHE A 87 3.95 10.09 11.27
CA PHE A 87 3.16 11.28 11.58
C PHE A 87 2.97 12.20 10.36
N ASP A 88 4.05 12.46 9.60
CA ASP A 88 4.01 13.35 8.43
C ASP A 88 3.08 12.79 7.34
N LEU A 89 3.26 11.52 6.96
CA LEU A 89 2.45 10.89 5.92
C LEU A 89 0.97 10.89 6.31
N VAL A 90 0.63 10.51 7.54
CA VAL A 90 -0.75 10.46 8.03
C VAL A 90 -1.42 11.83 7.94
N ASN A 91 -0.74 12.88 8.40
CA ASN A 91 -1.31 14.22 8.37
C ASN A 91 -1.50 14.68 6.93
N ARG A 92 -0.47 14.57 6.09
CA ARG A 92 -0.52 15.01 4.70
C ARG A 92 -1.59 14.28 3.90
N TRP A 93 -1.72 12.96 4.10
CA TRP A 93 -2.77 12.17 3.48
C TRP A 93 -4.17 12.64 3.94
N ALA A 94 -4.38 12.84 5.24
CA ALA A 94 -5.65 13.32 5.78
C ALA A 94 -6.06 14.75 5.35
N TYR A 95 -5.14 15.51 4.75
CA TYR A 95 -5.39 16.83 4.16
C TYR A 95 -5.28 16.86 2.63
N GLY A 96 -5.15 15.70 1.97
CA GLY A 96 -5.19 15.57 0.52
C GLY A 96 -3.95 16.11 -0.21
N PHE A 97 -2.79 16.20 0.46
CA PHE A 97 -1.54 16.46 -0.22
C PHE A 97 -1.26 15.36 -1.24
N ASN A 98 -0.73 15.71 -2.41
CA ASN A 98 -0.67 14.82 -3.58
C ASN A 98 0.66 14.91 -4.36
N ASP A 99 1.72 15.33 -3.68
CA ASP A 99 3.00 15.73 -4.26
C ASP A 99 4.08 14.63 -4.20
N SER A 100 3.73 13.45 -3.68
CA SER A 100 4.57 12.25 -3.65
C SER A 100 3.81 11.07 -4.27
N LEU A 101 4.51 10.08 -4.83
CA LEU A 101 3.92 8.85 -5.37
C LEU A 101 3.08 8.13 -4.33
N ALA A 102 3.59 7.99 -3.10
CA ALA A 102 2.85 7.38 -2.00
C ALA A 102 1.51 8.11 -1.75
N LEU A 103 1.55 9.44 -1.64
CA LEU A 103 0.35 10.25 -1.44
C LEU A 103 -0.61 10.18 -2.63
N ARG A 104 -0.10 10.19 -3.87
CA ARG A 104 -0.92 10.02 -5.08
C ARG A 104 -1.69 8.71 -5.07
N LEU A 105 -0.99 7.60 -4.86
CA LEU A 105 -1.59 6.28 -4.82
C LEU A 105 -2.60 6.14 -3.66
N LEU A 106 -2.29 6.70 -2.48
CA LEU A 106 -3.19 6.65 -1.33
C LEU A 106 -4.45 7.50 -1.52
N ASN A 107 -4.32 8.68 -2.13
CA ASN A 107 -5.47 9.52 -2.45
C ASN A 107 -6.36 8.85 -3.52
N GLU A 108 -5.76 8.28 -4.56
CA GLU A 108 -6.49 7.51 -5.58
C GLU A 108 -7.23 6.32 -4.94
N ALA A 109 -6.53 5.52 -4.12
CA ALA A 109 -7.12 4.40 -3.41
C ALA A 109 -8.29 4.81 -2.53
N THR A 110 -8.16 5.94 -1.82
CA THR A 110 -9.22 6.50 -0.99
C THR A 110 -10.41 6.96 -1.84
N ALA A 111 -10.15 7.63 -2.97
CA ALA A 111 -11.18 8.16 -3.87
C ALA A 111 -12.02 7.06 -4.52
N VAL A 112 -11.41 5.92 -4.88
CA VAL A 112 -12.12 4.77 -5.47
C VAL A 112 -12.59 3.74 -4.44
N GLY A 113 -12.32 3.98 -3.15
CA GLY A 113 -12.78 3.12 -2.05
C GLY A 113 -12.07 1.76 -1.97
N LEU A 114 -10.79 1.69 -2.36
CA LEU A 114 -10.00 0.47 -2.18
C LEU A 114 -9.77 0.19 -0.68
N PRO A 115 -9.67 -1.10 -0.27
CA PRO A 115 -9.32 -1.45 1.10
C PRO A 115 -7.93 -0.92 1.47
N VAL A 116 -7.85 -0.17 2.57
CA VAL A 116 -6.58 0.34 3.10
C VAL A 116 -6.46 0.03 4.59
N VAL A 117 -5.28 -0.45 5.01
CA VAL A 117 -4.90 -0.59 6.41
C VAL A 117 -3.70 0.31 6.71
N ALA A 118 -3.75 1.04 7.82
CA ALA A 118 -2.64 1.87 8.29
C ALA A 118 -2.16 1.40 9.66
N VAL A 119 -0.84 1.34 9.83
CA VAL A 119 -0.16 1.03 11.09
C VAL A 119 0.59 2.27 11.56
N PRO A 120 -0.03 3.12 12.41
CA PRO A 120 0.58 4.37 12.84
C PRO A 120 1.91 4.14 13.57
N ALA A 121 2.96 4.85 13.19
CA ALA A 121 4.25 4.82 13.86
C ALA A 121 4.81 6.25 13.99
N PRO A 122 4.14 7.14 14.75
CA PRO A 122 4.66 8.46 15.00
C PRO A 122 5.89 8.39 15.91
N GLU A 123 6.75 9.41 15.86
CA GLU A 123 7.71 9.61 16.95
C GLU A 123 6.96 9.83 18.28
N PRO A 124 7.47 9.36 19.43
CA PRO A 124 6.74 9.41 20.71
C PRO A 124 6.23 10.81 21.09
N ALA A 125 7.01 11.86 20.79
CA ALA A 125 6.61 13.24 21.04
C ALA A 125 5.41 13.68 20.18
N LEU A 126 5.34 13.21 18.94
CA LEU A 126 4.30 13.55 17.97
C LEU A 126 3.02 12.73 18.13
N ALA A 127 3.09 11.58 18.81
CA ALA A 127 1.93 10.72 19.07
C ALA A 127 0.79 11.44 19.83
N ARG A 128 1.12 12.47 20.62
CA ARG A 128 0.16 13.26 21.41
C ARG A 128 -0.29 14.55 20.73
N HIS A 129 0.19 14.83 19.52
CA HIS A 129 -0.15 16.05 18.80
C HIS A 129 -1.62 15.97 18.33
N PRO A 130 -2.45 17.00 18.57
CA PRO A 130 -3.89 16.95 18.28
C PRO A 130 -4.19 16.68 16.80
N ALA A 131 -3.43 17.30 15.88
CA ALA A 131 -3.60 17.06 14.45
C ALA A 131 -3.43 15.58 14.07
N PHE A 132 -2.59 14.81 14.76
CA PHE A 132 -2.42 13.38 14.45
C PHE A 132 -3.68 12.60 14.78
N ALA A 133 -4.28 12.84 15.94
CA ALA A 133 -5.52 12.19 16.33
C ALA A 133 -6.65 12.53 15.35
N GLU A 134 -6.79 13.81 15.01
CA GLU A 134 -7.77 14.30 14.02
C GLU A 134 -7.55 13.68 12.64
N SER A 135 -6.30 13.60 12.18
CA SER A 135 -5.95 12.98 10.90
C SER A 135 -6.28 11.49 10.89
N LEU A 136 -5.97 10.74 11.94
CA LEU A 136 -6.36 9.33 12.04
C LEU A 136 -7.89 9.15 12.04
N GLU A 137 -8.64 10.03 12.69
CA GLU A 137 -10.11 10.00 12.67
C GLU A 137 -10.67 10.27 11.28
N ARG A 138 -10.12 11.25 10.54
CA ARG A 138 -10.48 11.51 9.14
C ARG A 138 -10.25 10.28 8.27
N LEU A 139 -9.07 9.66 8.37
CA LEU A 139 -8.76 8.45 7.61
C LEU A 139 -9.74 7.31 7.93
N ARG A 140 -10.08 7.10 9.21
CA ARG A 140 -11.12 6.13 9.61
C ARG A 140 -12.48 6.44 9.00
N HIS A 141 -12.87 7.72 8.98
CA HIS A 141 -14.12 8.16 8.37
C HIS A 141 -14.17 7.88 6.86
N TRP A 142 -13.03 7.89 6.18
CA TRP A 142 -12.90 7.55 4.76
C TRP A 142 -12.83 6.04 4.48
N GLY A 143 -12.92 5.19 5.52
CA GLY A 143 -12.90 3.74 5.38
C GLY A 143 -11.51 3.11 5.54
N VAL A 144 -10.49 3.88 5.92
CA VAL A 144 -9.16 3.33 6.24
C VAL A 144 -9.21 2.61 7.57
N THR A 145 -8.75 1.35 7.59
CA THR A 145 -8.61 0.60 8.84
C THR A 145 -7.32 1.01 9.55
N VAL A 146 -7.44 1.79 10.62
CA VAL A 146 -6.28 2.25 11.42
C VAL A 146 -6.10 1.33 12.62
N THR A 147 -4.94 0.66 12.68
CA THR A 147 -4.57 -0.23 13.80
C THR A 147 -4.03 0.55 15.01
N ALA A 148 -3.71 -0.16 16.10
CA ALA A 148 -2.97 0.43 17.21
C ALA A 148 -1.56 0.86 16.74
N PRO A 149 -0.96 1.92 17.32
CA PRO A 149 0.36 2.35 16.93
C PRO A 149 1.42 1.26 17.11
N ALA A 150 2.40 1.21 16.19
CA ALA A 150 3.49 0.23 16.22
C ALA A 150 4.48 0.46 17.37
N VAL A 151 4.61 1.71 17.82
CA VAL A 151 5.57 2.08 18.87
C VAL A 151 5.08 1.56 20.22
N GLY A 152 5.91 0.76 20.90
CA GLY A 152 5.62 0.23 22.22
C GLY A 152 4.71 -1.01 22.24
N HIS A 153 4.39 -1.59 21.08
CA HIS A 153 3.56 -2.79 20.97
C HIS A 153 4.37 -3.95 20.34
N PRO A 154 4.46 -5.13 20.97
CA PRO A 154 5.02 -6.31 20.32
C PRO A 154 4.11 -6.77 19.18
N GLY A 155 4.66 -7.13 18.02
CA GLY A 155 3.90 -7.63 16.88
C GLY A 155 2.92 -6.62 16.26
N PRO A 156 3.33 -5.38 15.94
CA PRO A 156 2.41 -4.37 15.40
C PRO A 156 1.80 -4.77 14.05
N TRP A 157 2.47 -5.71 13.38
CA TRP A 157 2.07 -6.27 12.09
C TRP A 157 0.94 -7.29 12.18
N GLU A 158 0.73 -7.93 13.32
CA GLU A 158 -0.31 -8.96 13.46
C GLU A 158 -1.71 -8.39 13.25
N ALA A 159 -1.95 -7.18 13.76
CA ALA A 159 -3.21 -6.48 13.57
C ALA A 159 -3.44 -6.17 12.09
N ALA A 160 -2.42 -5.70 11.38
CA ALA A 160 -2.51 -5.43 9.94
C ALA A 160 -2.70 -6.70 9.12
N ALA A 161 -1.93 -7.77 9.41
CA ALA A 161 -2.05 -9.06 8.71
C ALA A 161 -3.45 -9.67 8.89
N ARG A 162 -4.02 -9.54 10.09
CA ARG A 162 -5.41 -9.96 10.36
C ARG A 162 -6.43 -9.14 9.56
N VAL A 163 -6.19 -7.85 9.34
CA VAL A 163 -7.06 -7.05 8.47
C VAL A 163 -6.96 -7.54 7.02
N VAL A 164 -5.73 -7.72 6.51
CA VAL A 164 -5.49 -8.22 5.14
C VAL A 164 -6.12 -9.60 4.91
N SER A 165 -6.10 -10.49 5.90
CA SER A 165 -6.74 -11.82 5.78
C SER A 165 -8.25 -11.73 5.57
N THR A 166 -8.92 -10.68 6.10
CA THR A 166 -10.36 -10.48 5.87
C THR A 166 -10.71 -10.09 4.44
N TRP A 167 -9.76 -9.50 3.69
CA TRP A 167 -9.93 -9.16 2.28
C TRP A 167 -9.69 -10.35 1.37
N THR A 168 -8.88 -11.30 1.81
CA THR A 168 -8.45 -12.47 1.03
C THR A 168 -9.64 -13.34 0.58
N ARG A 169 -10.72 -13.39 1.37
CA ARG A 169 -11.96 -14.10 1.01
C ARG A 169 -12.69 -13.50 -0.22
N PHE A 170 -12.43 -12.23 -0.53
CA PHE A 170 -13.00 -11.50 -1.67
C PHE A 170 -12.00 -11.26 -2.80
N ALA A 171 -10.71 -11.40 -2.52
CA ALA A 171 -9.62 -10.98 -3.40
C ALA A 171 -9.26 -11.99 -4.51
N ARG A 172 -10.12 -12.99 -4.81
CA ARG A 172 -10.00 -13.71 -6.10
C ARG A 172 -10.47 -12.80 -7.21
N VAL A 173 -9.55 -11.94 -7.66
CA VAL A 173 -9.82 -10.95 -8.70
C VAL A 173 -9.88 -11.66 -10.05
N PRO A 174 -10.97 -11.52 -10.81
CA PRO A 174 -10.98 -11.93 -12.22
C PRO A 174 -9.81 -11.26 -12.93
N ALA A 175 -8.96 -12.02 -13.63
CA ALA A 175 -7.84 -11.41 -14.34
C ALA A 175 -8.37 -10.33 -15.30
N GLN A 176 -7.91 -9.10 -15.12
CA GLN A 176 -8.14 -8.03 -16.09
C GLN A 176 -7.41 -8.42 -17.39
N PRO A 177 -7.99 -8.15 -18.57
CA PRO A 177 -7.26 -8.33 -19.81
C PRO A 177 -5.98 -7.49 -19.77
N SER A 178 -4.88 -8.05 -20.28
CA SER A 178 -3.60 -7.34 -20.37
C SER A 178 -3.81 -5.98 -21.06
N PRO A 179 -3.11 -4.91 -20.68
CA PRO A 179 -3.27 -3.59 -21.31
C PRO A 179 -3.04 -3.61 -22.84
N GLU A 180 -2.20 -4.53 -23.34
CA GLU A 180 -2.04 -4.79 -24.77
C GLU A 180 -3.33 -5.36 -25.41
N ARG A 181 -4.01 -6.30 -24.75
CA ARG A 181 -5.25 -6.91 -25.24
C ARG A 181 -6.47 -5.99 -25.10
N ALA A 182 -6.46 -5.06 -24.15
CA ALA A 182 -7.51 -4.06 -24.00
C ALA A 182 -7.49 -3.07 -25.18
N ARG A 183 -6.28 -2.67 -25.62
CA ARG A 183 -6.09 -1.83 -26.81
C ARG A 183 -6.52 -2.54 -28.10
N ASP A 184 -6.15 -3.80 -28.29
CA ASP A 184 -6.56 -4.58 -29.46
C ASP A 184 -8.09 -4.75 -29.55
N ALA A 185 -8.77 -4.87 -28.41
CA ALA A 185 -10.23 -4.99 -28.35
C ALA A 185 -10.94 -3.65 -28.64
N GLU A 186 -10.38 -2.53 -28.20
CA GLU A 186 -10.87 -1.19 -28.53
C GLU A 186 -10.63 -0.84 -30.01
N ASP A 187 -9.49 -1.24 -30.59
CA ASP A 187 -9.19 -1.05 -32.02
C ASP A 187 -10.08 -1.92 -32.93
N LEU A 188 -10.40 -3.15 -32.53
CA LEU A 188 -11.36 -3.98 -33.27
C LEU A 188 -12.79 -3.44 -33.20
N ALA A 189 -13.18 -2.78 -32.10
CA ALA A 189 -14.50 -2.19 -31.93
C ALA A 189 -14.68 -0.86 -32.70
N THR A 190 -13.59 -0.25 -33.17
CA THR A 190 -13.58 1.06 -33.83
C THR A 190 -13.39 0.96 -35.35
N GLN A 191 -13.30 -0.25 -35.92
CA GLN A 191 -13.24 -0.42 -37.38
C GLN A 191 -14.64 -0.22 -37.99
N PRO A 192 -14.85 0.76 -38.88
CA PRO A 192 -16.10 0.90 -39.61
C PRO A 192 -16.22 -0.25 -40.61
N GLY A 193 -17.33 -0.99 -40.54
CA GLY A 193 -17.72 -1.98 -41.56
C GLY A 193 -18.23 -1.34 -42.85
#